data_AF-A0A3N1IHM6-F1
#
_entry.id   AF-A0A3N1IHM6-F1
#
_cell.length_a   1.000
_cell.length_b   1.000
_cell.length_c   1.000
_cell.angle_alpha   90.00
_cell.angle_beta   90.00
_cell.angle_gamma   90.00
#
_symmetry.space_group_name_H-M   'P 1'
#
loop_
_entity.id
_entity.type
_entity.pdbx_description
1 polymer ?
#
loop_
_entity_poly.entity_id
_entity_poly.type
_entity_poly.pdbx_seq_one_letter_code
_entity_poly.pdbx_strand_id
1 'polypeptide(L)'
;MARFNTRTAKAQPKSAVTSTGRILRTYEGGRGQERDPRSELFLLAVANFVSQNTFYEKAQDRDDRYTRLVRDLAVTDPVWTAGLLRWLRGDGNMRTASIVGAAEYVHARLAAGATDGPSNRQVVDSVLQRPDEPGELLAYWTSTYGRAVPKPVKRGAADAVRRLFHAKSLLKYDTATKGYRFGDILNLVHASPDADKPWQGELFRYALDRRHNPDTAVPPASLPVLTAHRELMALPVAERRAVVTSPGGAERLAAAGITWEALAGWLQGPMDKAAWEAVIPSMGAMALVRNLRNFDQAGVSDEVAARVAARISDPEQVARSRQFPFRYLAAYQHAPSLRWSYPLEQALGHSLANVPVLPGRTLVLVDRSGSMFWSPVSERSQLNRADAAAIFGTALALRAESADLVQFGSTSDRVRFRKGESVLKVLGRFGDLGGTDTTAAVRRHYKKHDRVLIVTDEQYAPSGHGGPTDQIPDRVPVYTWNLEGYRAGHGPSGSGNRHTFGGLSDAAFRMVPLIEAARDTRWPWQH
;
A
#
# COMPACT_ATOMS: atom_id res chain seq x y z
N MET A 1 -23.02 -53.71 -4.45
CA MET A 1 -23.02 -52.61 -3.46
C MET A 1 -21.58 -52.33 -3.05
N ALA A 2 -20.99 -51.24 -3.51
CA ALA A 2 -19.61 -50.88 -3.14
C ALA A 2 -19.59 -50.36 -1.69
N ARG A 3 -19.02 -51.15 -0.76
CA ARG A 3 -18.95 -50.87 0.69
C ARG A 3 -17.88 -49.84 1.10
N PHE A 4 -17.10 -49.30 0.15
CA PHE A 4 -15.96 -48.43 0.44
C PHE A 4 -15.93 -47.10 -0.33
N ASN A 5 -16.98 -46.76 -1.10
CA ASN A 5 -17.07 -45.49 -1.80
C ASN A 5 -18.07 -44.55 -1.11
N THR A 6 -17.71 -44.08 0.08
CA THR A 6 -18.37 -42.93 0.71
C THR A 6 -17.71 -41.65 0.20
N ARG A 7 -18.52 -40.64 -0.17
CA ARG A 7 -18.03 -39.28 -0.45
C ARG A 7 -17.11 -38.85 0.70
N THR A 8 -15.80 -38.85 0.46
CA THR A 8 -14.82 -38.20 1.34
C THR A 8 -15.27 -36.76 1.52
N ALA A 9 -15.51 -36.35 2.77
CA ALA A 9 -15.81 -34.97 3.11
C ALA A 9 -14.77 -34.07 2.43
N LYS A 10 -15.22 -33.12 1.59
CA LYS A 10 -14.30 -32.11 1.04
C LYS A 10 -13.62 -31.44 2.23
N ALA A 11 -12.29 -31.40 2.23
CA ALA A 11 -11.52 -30.71 3.25
C ALA A 11 -12.06 -29.27 3.38
N GLN A 12 -12.38 -28.87 4.62
CA GLN A 12 -12.88 -27.53 4.88
C GLN A 12 -11.75 -26.53 4.61
N PRO A 13 -11.95 -25.54 3.73
CA PRO A 13 -10.92 -24.57 3.42
C PRO A 13 -10.56 -23.77 4.67
N LYS A 14 -9.26 -23.55 4.90
CA LYS A 14 -8.77 -22.71 6.00
C LYS A 14 -8.29 -21.36 5.46
N SER A 15 -8.49 -20.32 6.27
CA SER A 15 -7.85 -19.03 6.07
C SER A 15 -6.85 -18.71 7.15
N ALA A 16 -5.76 -18.05 6.76
CA ALA A 16 -4.66 -17.70 7.64
C ALA A 16 -5.08 -16.88 8.87
N VAL A 17 -6.07 -15.99 8.71
CA VAL A 17 -6.62 -15.18 9.80
C VAL A 17 -7.62 -16.00 10.62
N THR A 18 -7.29 -16.24 11.89
CA THR A 18 -8.07 -17.05 12.85
C THR A 18 -8.52 -16.27 14.09
N SER A 19 -9.47 -16.84 14.83
CA SER A 19 -9.99 -16.31 16.11
C SER A 19 -9.76 -17.30 17.26
N THR A 20 -9.57 -16.80 18.48
CA THR A 20 -9.34 -17.62 19.69
C THR A 20 -10.62 -18.27 20.23
N GLY A 21 -11.79 -17.81 19.78
CA GLY A 21 -13.11 -18.21 20.29
C GLY A 21 -13.55 -17.43 21.55
N ARG A 22 -12.69 -16.57 22.11
CA ARG A 22 -13.08 -15.66 23.20
C ARG A 22 -13.92 -14.51 22.66
N ILE A 23 -15.01 -14.22 23.36
CA ILE A 23 -15.92 -13.14 23.00
C ILE A 23 -15.42 -11.82 23.57
N LEU A 24 -15.35 -10.80 22.72
CA LEU A 24 -15.06 -9.41 23.09
C LEU A 24 -16.25 -8.51 22.73
N ARG A 25 -16.15 -7.24 23.10
CA ARG A 25 -17.07 -6.19 22.64
C ARG A 25 -16.38 -5.30 21.61
N THR A 26 -17.10 -4.91 20.58
CA THR A 26 -16.70 -3.82 19.69
C THR A 26 -16.78 -2.49 20.47
N TYR A 27 -16.22 -1.41 19.93
CA TYR A 27 -16.33 -0.09 20.56
C TYR A 27 -17.79 0.39 20.64
N GLU A 28 -18.62 -0.04 19.68
CA GLU A 28 -20.06 0.22 19.65
C GLU A 28 -20.88 -0.77 20.51
N GLY A 29 -20.23 -1.70 21.23
CA GLY A 29 -20.89 -2.65 22.15
C GLY A 29 -21.42 -3.94 21.52
N GLY A 30 -21.32 -4.09 20.20
CA GLY A 30 -21.58 -5.34 19.47
C GLY A 30 -20.72 -6.51 19.96
N ARG A 31 -21.18 -7.74 19.71
CA ARG A 31 -20.50 -8.97 20.14
C ARG A 31 -19.42 -9.36 19.13
N GLY A 32 -18.15 -9.18 19.48
CA GLY A 32 -17.03 -9.57 18.63
C GLY A 32 -16.32 -10.85 19.07
N GLN A 33 -15.44 -11.36 18.19
CA GLN A 33 -14.54 -12.48 18.49
C GLN A 33 -13.08 -11.99 18.55
N GLU A 34 -12.35 -12.45 19.57
CA GLU A 34 -10.92 -12.17 19.74
C GLU A 34 -10.09 -12.89 18.67
N ARG A 35 -9.14 -12.17 18.10
CA ARG A 35 -8.17 -12.69 17.13
C ARG A 35 -6.98 -13.30 17.84
N ASP A 36 -6.37 -14.32 17.22
CA ASP A 36 -5.06 -14.78 17.68
C ASP A 36 -3.97 -13.74 17.35
N PRO A 37 -2.80 -13.76 18.03
CA PRO A 37 -1.76 -12.76 17.85
C PRO A 37 -1.26 -12.57 16.42
N ARG A 38 -1.12 -13.65 15.62
CA ARG A 38 -0.66 -13.55 14.22
C ARG A 38 -1.69 -12.81 13.38
N SER A 39 -2.96 -13.14 13.58
CA SER A 39 -4.10 -12.50 12.91
C SER A 39 -4.26 -11.05 13.28
N GLU A 40 -4.15 -10.73 14.57
CA GLU A 40 -4.21 -9.36 15.03
C GLU A 40 -3.05 -8.54 14.45
N LEU A 41 -1.82 -9.05 14.52
CA LEU A 41 -0.66 -8.35 13.97
C LEU A 41 -0.76 -8.15 12.47
N PHE A 42 -1.17 -9.16 11.69
CA PHE A 42 -1.33 -9.00 10.25
C PHE A 42 -2.35 -7.91 9.89
N LEU A 43 -3.55 -7.95 10.48
CA LEU A 43 -4.60 -6.98 10.19
C LEU A 43 -4.24 -5.58 10.67
N LEU A 44 -3.60 -5.47 11.83
CA LEU A 44 -3.08 -4.21 12.32
C LEU A 44 -1.99 -3.68 11.40
N ALA A 45 -1.03 -4.51 10.97
CA ALA A 45 0.10 -4.08 10.15
C ALA A 45 -0.29 -3.56 8.76
N VAL A 46 -1.33 -4.14 8.15
CA VAL A 46 -1.84 -3.68 6.83
C VAL A 46 -2.75 -2.46 6.93
N ALA A 47 -3.24 -2.14 8.14
CA ALA A 47 -4.05 -0.94 8.43
C ALA A 47 -3.26 0.14 9.20
N ASN A 48 -2.04 -0.15 9.66
CA ASN A 48 -1.26 0.77 10.48
C ASN A 48 -0.37 1.66 9.62
N PHE A 49 -0.74 2.94 9.59
CA PHE A 49 0.11 4.03 9.16
C PHE A 49 0.57 4.75 10.43
N VAL A 50 1.64 4.25 11.05
CA VAL A 50 2.24 4.70 12.31
C VAL A 50 2.01 6.20 12.59
N SER A 51 1.63 6.53 13.83
CA SER A 51 1.27 7.86 14.31
C SER A 51 -0.06 8.44 13.77
N GLN A 52 -0.93 7.63 13.16
CA GLN A 52 -2.28 8.03 12.76
C GLN A 52 -3.35 7.58 13.75
N ASN A 53 -4.24 8.51 14.10
CA ASN A 53 -5.45 8.20 14.87
C ASN A 53 -6.46 7.46 14.00
N THR A 54 -7.27 6.62 14.64
CA THR A 54 -8.47 5.99 14.07
C THR A 54 -9.70 6.51 14.78
N PHE A 55 -10.90 6.21 14.25
CA PHE A 55 -12.14 6.70 14.85
C PHE A 55 -12.28 6.28 16.32
N TYR A 56 -11.86 5.05 16.65
CA TYR A 56 -11.98 4.47 17.98
C TYR A 56 -10.67 4.30 18.78
N GLU A 57 -9.50 4.31 18.15
CA GLU A 57 -8.20 4.18 18.84
C GLU A 57 -7.28 5.38 18.56
N LYS A 58 -6.58 5.86 19.60
CA LYS A 58 -5.50 6.84 19.48
C LYS A 58 -4.28 6.23 18.79
N ALA A 59 -3.52 7.07 18.10
CA ALA A 59 -2.31 6.68 17.36
C ALA A 59 -1.29 5.94 18.25
N GLN A 60 -1.01 6.49 19.44
CA GLN A 60 -0.03 5.92 20.37
C GLN A 60 -0.43 4.52 20.83
N ASP A 61 -1.70 4.31 21.21
CA ASP A 61 -2.20 3.02 21.69
C ASP A 61 -2.09 1.94 20.59
N ARG A 62 -2.34 2.32 19.34
CA ARG A 62 -2.19 1.44 18.16
C ARG A 62 -0.72 1.09 17.89
N ASP A 63 0.17 2.08 17.95
CA ASP A 63 1.60 1.87 17.74
C ASP A 63 2.21 0.99 18.85
N ASP A 64 1.80 1.21 20.10
CA ASP A 64 2.22 0.37 21.24
C ASP A 64 1.70 -1.07 21.09
N ARG A 65 0.48 -1.24 20.58
CA ARG A 65 -0.08 -2.57 20.28
C ARG A 65 0.68 -3.27 19.16
N TYR A 66 0.98 -2.54 18.08
CA TYR A 66 1.77 -3.04 16.96
C TYR A 66 3.17 -3.50 17.39
N THR A 67 3.92 -2.62 18.06
CA THR A 67 5.29 -2.93 18.51
C THR A 67 5.31 -4.09 19.50
N ARG A 68 4.36 -4.16 20.43
CA ARG A 68 4.25 -5.27 21.39
C ARG A 68 4.04 -6.62 20.70
N LEU A 69 3.10 -6.69 19.74
CA LEU A 69 2.83 -7.91 18.97
C LEU A 69 4.05 -8.33 18.13
N VAL A 70 4.75 -7.37 17.50
CA VAL A 70 5.98 -7.66 16.75
C VAL A 70 7.06 -8.22 17.67
N ARG A 71 7.30 -7.60 18.83
CA ARG A 71 8.34 -8.04 19.78
C ARG A 71 8.08 -9.45 20.29
N ASP A 72 6.83 -9.76 20.65
CA ASP A 72 6.43 -11.08 21.12
C ASP A 72 6.62 -12.15 20.04
N LEU A 73 6.07 -11.93 18.84
CA LEU A 73 6.15 -12.87 17.74
C LEU A 73 7.56 -12.94 17.12
N ALA A 74 8.40 -11.93 17.28
CA ALA A 74 9.81 -11.99 16.86
C ALA A 74 10.61 -13.03 17.64
N VAL A 75 10.22 -13.32 18.89
CA VAL A 75 10.88 -14.32 19.75
C VAL A 75 10.16 -15.66 19.68
N THR A 76 8.83 -15.67 19.70
CA THR A 76 8.04 -16.91 19.73
C THR A 76 7.83 -17.54 18.36
N ASP A 77 7.86 -16.74 17.29
CA ASP A 77 7.71 -17.20 15.91
C ASP A 77 8.52 -16.36 14.90
N PRO A 78 9.86 -16.44 14.98
CA PRO A 78 10.76 -15.58 14.21
C PRO A 78 10.64 -15.75 12.70
N VAL A 79 10.32 -16.96 12.21
CA VAL A 79 10.19 -17.27 10.78
C VAL A 79 8.95 -16.59 10.21
N TRP A 80 7.81 -16.72 10.90
CA TRP A 80 6.57 -16.11 10.45
C TRP A 80 6.65 -14.59 10.44
N THR A 81 7.18 -14.01 11.52
CA THR A 81 7.30 -12.55 11.67
C THR A 81 8.23 -11.94 10.61
N ALA A 82 9.36 -12.59 10.33
CA ALA A 82 10.25 -12.16 9.24
C ALA A 82 9.56 -12.21 7.86
N GLY A 83 8.75 -13.24 7.63
CA GLY A 83 7.95 -13.37 6.41
C GLY A 83 6.91 -12.26 6.25
N LEU A 84 6.19 -11.94 7.33
CA LEU A 84 5.25 -10.82 7.38
C LEU A 84 5.95 -9.49 7.03
N LEU A 85 7.06 -9.17 7.69
CA LEU A 85 7.75 -7.90 7.51
C LEU A 85 8.27 -7.71 6.08
N ARG A 86 8.86 -8.76 5.49
CA ARG A 86 9.27 -8.76 4.08
C ARG A 86 8.09 -8.52 3.15
N TRP A 87 6.98 -9.22 3.37
CA TRP A 87 5.79 -9.08 2.55
C TRP A 87 5.16 -7.70 2.68
N LEU A 88 5.05 -7.17 3.90
CA LEU A 88 4.58 -5.82 4.16
C LEU A 88 5.36 -4.82 3.32
N ARG A 89 6.70 -4.92 3.25
CA ARG A 89 7.47 -4.01 2.42
C ARG A 89 7.28 -4.25 0.92
N GLY A 90 7.27 -5.51 0.49
CA GLY A 90 7.12 -5.90 -0.91
C GLY A 90 5.68 -5.75 -1.40
N ASP A 91 4.97 -6.86 -1.50
CA ASP A 91 3.63 -6.92 -2.09
C ASP A 91 2.57 -6.16 -1.26
N GLY A 92 2.76 -6.07 0.06
CA GLY A 92 1.89 -5.29 0.94
C GLY A 92 2.07 -3.77 0.80
N ASN A 93 3.20 -3.30 0.25
CA ASN A 93 3.54 -1.89 0.05
C ASN A 93 3.40 -0.97 1.30
N MET A 94 3.56 -1.55 2.49
CA MET A 94 3.50 -0.90 3.80
C MET A 94 4.91 -0.52 4.28
N ARG A 95 5.37 0.65 3.85
CA ARG A 95 6.72 1.15 4.16
C ARG A 95 6.98 1.30 5.67
N THR A 96 6.25 2.18 6.35
CA THR A 96 6.59 2.58 7.73
C THR A 96 6.47 1.41 8.70
N ALA A 97 5.35 0.66 8.64
CA ALA A 97 5.15 -0.52 9.47
C ALA A 97 6.29 -1.54 9.28
N SER A 98 6.70 -1.84 8.04
CA SER A 98 7.79 -2.81 7.80
C SER A 98 9.14 -2.38 8.40
N ILE A 99 9.48 -1.08 8.34
CA ILE A 99 10.76 -0.55 8.87
C ILE A 99 10.76 -0.57 10.40
N VAL A 100 9.70 -0.04 11.02
CA VAL A 100 9.51 -0.05 12.48
C VAL A 100 9.49 -1.49 12.98
N GLY A 101 8.71 -2.36 12.35
CA GLY A 101 8.62 -3.77 12.71
C GLY A 101 9.95 -4.52 12.61
N ALA A 102 10.79 -4.22 11.62
CA ALA A 102 12.13 -4.83 11.54
C ALA A 102 13.07 -4.33 12.66
N ALA A 103 13.01 -3.05 13.03
CA ALA A 103 13.78 -2.56 14.18
C ALA A 103 13.33 -3.24 15.48
N GLU A 104 12.03 -3.31 15.71
CA GLU A 104 11.44 -3.95 16.89
C GLU A 104 11.73 -5.46 16.96
N TYR A 105 11.67 -6.14 15.81
CA TYR A 105 12.05 -7.54 15.68
C TYR A 105 13.49 -7.78 16.14
N VAL A 106 14.44 -6.98 15.64
CA VAL A 106 15.85 -7.13 16.00
C VAL A 106 16.08 -6.78 17.47
N HIS A 107 15.45 -5.73 17.97
CA HIS A 107 15.58 -5.32 19.37
C HIS A 107 15.11 -6.42 20.34
N ALA A 108 13.90 -6.96 20.15
CA ALA A 108 13.35 -8.02 20.99
C ALA A 108 14.23 -9.27 21.00
N ARG A 109 14.69 -9.68 19.82
CA ARG A 109 15.53 -10.88 19.69
C ARG A 109 16.90 -10.74 20.32
N LEU A 110 17.52 -9.56 20.20
CA LEU A 110 18.79 -9.28 20.87
C LEU A 110 18.61 -9.29 22.40
N ALA A 111 17.53 -8.68 22.91
CA ALA A 111 17.23 -8.69 24.34
C ALA A 111 16.97 -10.11 24.88
N ALA A 112 16.33 -10.97 24.08
CA ALA A 112 16.04 -12.37 24.43
C ALA A 112 17.22 -13.33 24.20
N GLY A 113 18.32 -12.88 23.58
CA GLY A 113 19.41 -13.77 23.15
C GLY A 113 19.02 -14.79 22.08
N ALA A 114 17.93 -14.55 21.34
CA ALA A 114 17.36 -15.51 20.39
C ALA A 114 18.15 -15.55 19.08
N THR A 115 18.64 -16.73 18.70
CA THR A 115 19.52 -16.93 17.53
C THR A 115 18.93 -17.84 16.44
N ASP A 116 17.80 -18.47 16.71
CA ASP A 116 17.07 -19.36 15.81
C ASP A 116 16.28 -18.59 14.72
N GLY A 117 15.85 -19.28 13.66
CA GLY A 117 15.11 -18.66 12.57
C GLY A 117 15.94 -17.69 11.69
N PRO A 118 15.28 -16.81 10.91
CA PRO A 118 15.96 -15.91 9.96
C PRO A 118 16.86 -14.92 10.67
N SER A 119 18.03 -14.60 10.12
CA SER A 119 18.96 -13.70 10.83
C SER A 119 18.44 -12.26 10.87
N ASN A 120 18.73 -11.55 11.97
CA ASN A 120 18.41 -10.11 12.13
C ASN A 120 18.90 -9.26 10.95
N ARG A 121 20.07 -9.57 10.39
CA ARG A 121 20.63 -8.90 9.20
C ARG A 121 19.74 -9.07 7.98
N GLN A 122 19.29 -10.30 7.70
CA GLN A 122 18.44 -10.61 6.55
C GLN A 122 17.05 -9.96 6.65
N VAL A 123 16.48 -9.91 7.86
CA VAL A 123 15.19 -9.24 8.08
C VAL A 123 15.29 -7.75 7.77
N VAL A 124 16.32 -7.07 8.31
CA VAL A 124 16.58 -5.66 8.03
C VAL A 124 16.76 -5.40 6.54
N ASP A 125 17.64 -6.15 5.85
CA ASP A 125 17.85 -5.96 4.40
C ASP A 125 16.53 -6.13 3.60
N SER A 126 15.70 -7.11 3.98
CA SER A 126 14.48 -7.43 3.24
C SER A 126 13.39 -6.35 3.27
N VAL A 127 13.37 -5.51 4.31
CA VAL A 127 12.41 -4.40 4.45
C VAL A 127 12.92 -3.08 3.90
N LEU A 128 14.19 -3.02 3.48
CA LEU A 128 14.78 -1.83 2.88
C LEU A 128 14.77 -2.00 1.35
N GLN A 129 13.85 -1.29 0.70
CA GLN A 129 13.64 -1.36 -0.75
C GLN A 129 13.70 0.02 -1.43
N ARG A 130 13.82 1.11 -0.67
CA ARG A 130 13.99 2.47 -1.20
C ARG A 130 15.25 3.14 -0.67
N PRO A 131 15.96 3.95 -1.47
CA PRO A 131 17.26 4.49 -1.07
C PRO A 131 17.26 5.42 0.15
N ASP A 132 16.13 6.01 0.53
CA ASP A 132 15.99 6.80 1.77
C ASP A 132 15.71 5.95 3.02
N GLU A 133 15.28 4.69 2.86
CA GLU A 133 14.85 3.83 3.97
C GLU A 133 15.95 3.39 4.94
N PRO A 134 17.21 3.13 4.51
CA PRO A 134 18.29 2.90 5.47
C PRO A 134 18.44 4.07 6.46
N GLY A 135 18.30 5.31 5.98
CA GLY A 135 18.33 6.50 6.83
C GLY A 135 17.15 6.57 7.80
N GLU A 136 15.93 6.24 7.35
CA GLU A 136 14.75 6.20 8.22
C GLU A 136 14.86 5.12 9.30
N LEU A 137 15.36 3.93 8.97
CA LEU A 137 15.58 2.86 9.95
C LEU A 137 16.58 3.31 11.03
N LEU A 138 17.68 3.94 10.62
CA LEU A 138 18.69 4.45 11.54
C LEU A 138 18.15 5.60 12.38
N ALA A 139 17.35 6.49 11.81
CA ALA A 139 16.65 7.54 12.54
C ALA A 139 15.75 6.96 13.62
N TYR A 140 14.87 6.03 13.24
CA TYR A 140 13.99 5.34 14.19
C TYR A 140 14.78 4.62 15.30
N TRP A 141 15.81 3.86 14.92
CA TRP A 141 16.62 3.14 15.91
C TRP A 141 17.27 4.10 16.90
N THR A 142 17.87 5.19 16.39
CA THR A 142 18.59 6.14 17.24
C THR A 142 17.71 7.00 18.10
N SER A 143 16.49 7.33 17.66
CA SER A 143 15.50 8.02 18.50
C SER A 143 14.92 7.12 19.59
N THR A 144 14.75 5.82 19.31
CA THR A 144 14.05 4.89 20.21
C THR A 144 14.99 4.18 21.19
N TYR A 145 16.17 3.74 20.72
CA TYR A 145 17.11 2.93 21.52
C TYR A 145 18.48 3.59 21.71
N GLY A 146 18.67 4.80 21.18
CA GLY A 146 19.92 5.55 21.27
C GLY A 146 20.95 5.23 20.18
N ARG A 147 22.10 5.89 20.25
CA ARG A 147 23.10 5.93 19.17
C ARG A 147 23.88 4.63 18.95
N ALA A 148 23.81 3.69 19.88
CA ALA A 148 24.49 2.41 19.80
C ALA A 148 23.73 1.45 18.86
N VAL A 149 23.96 1.58 17.55
CA VAL A 149 23.30 0.72 16.55
C VAL A 149 23.98 -0.67 16.49
N PRO A 150 23.25 -1.77 16.74
CA PRO A 150 23.82 -3.12 16.73
C PRO A 150 24.37 -3.56 15.37
N LYS A 151 25.37 -4.43 15.42
CA LYS A 151 26.02 -5.04 14.25
C LYS A 151 25.05 -5.62 13.20
N PRO A 152 24.00 -6.40 13.55
CA PRO A 152 23.07 -6.91 12.53
C PRO A 152 22.28 -5.81 11.82
N VAL A 153 21.89 -4.74 12.52
CA VAL A 153 21.18 -3.59 11.93
C VAL A 153 22.10 -2.87 10.94
N LYS A 154 23.34 -2.56 11.34
CA LYS A 154 24.35 -1.95 10.45
C LYS A 154 24.58 -2.80 9.21
N ARG A 155 24.78 -4.10 9.37
CA ARG A 155 25.05 -5.02 8.25
C ARG A 155 23.86 -5.16 7.30
N GLY A 156 22.64 -5.23 7.81
CA GLY A 156 21.45 -5.31 6.95
C GLY A 156 21.22 -4.01 6.19
N ALA A 157 21.43 -2.86 6.83
CA ALA A 157 21.40 -1.56 6.16
C ALA A 157 22.51 -1.43 5.11
N ALA A 158 23.71 -1.96 5.36
CA ALA A 158 24.80 -1.99 4.39
C ALA A 158 24.48 -2.81 3.14
N ASP A 159 23.80 -3.96 3.29
CA ASP A 159 23.34 -4.77 2.16
C ASP A 159 22.31 -4.01 1.31
N ALA A 160 21.38 -3.32 1.96
CA ALA A 160 20.41 -2.48 1.28
C ALA A 160 21.08 -1.31 0.56
N VAL A 161 22.08 -0.66 1.17
CA VAL A 161 22.89 0.40 0.54
C VAL A 161 23.56 -0.11 -0.75
N ARG A 162 24.21 -1.28 -0.71
CA ARG A 162 24.83 -1.91 -1.90
C ARG A 162 23.82 -2.13 -3.03
N ARG A 163 22.58 -2.51 -2.69
CA ARG A 163 21.52 -2.77 -3.67
C ARG A 163 20.88 -1.49 -4.21
N LEU A 164 20.66 -0.49 -3.38
CA LEU A 164 19.78 0.65 -3.66
C LEU A 164 20.52 1.94 -4.08
N PHE A 165 21.80 2.09 -3.74
CA PHE A 165 22.54 3.31 -4.04
C PHE A 165 23.08 3.26 -5.47
N HIS A 166 22.60 4.20 -6.29
CA HIS A 166 23.00 4.46 -7.66
C HIS A 166 22.90 5.97 -7.92
N ALA A 167 23.44 6.46 -9.03
CA ALA A 167 23.51 7.91 -9.29
C ALA A 167 22.16 8.64 -9.19
N LYS A 168 21.12 8.14 -9.87
CA LYS A 168 19.77 8.74 -9.80
C LYS A 168 19.16 8.71 -8.39
N SER A 169 19.46 7.70 -7.56
CA SER A 169 18.94 7.67 -6.19
C SER A 169 19.63 8.68 -5.29
N LEU A 170 20.94 8.86 -5.45
CA LEU A 170 21.68 9.91 -4.77
C LEU A 170 21.12 11.30 -5.13
N LEU A 171 20.85 11.59 -6.40
CA LEU A 171 20.24 12.87 -6.80
C LEU A 171 18.85 13.10 -6.19
N LYS A 172 18.04 12.04 -6.12
CA LYS A 172 16.64 12.13 -5.66
C LYS A 172 16.48 12.16 -4.14
N TYR A 173 17.32 11.43 -3.41
CA TYR A 173 17.11 11.15 -1.98
C TYR A 173 18.15 11.79 -1.05
N ASP A 174 19.32 12.18 -1.56
CA ASP A 174 20.36 12.83 -0.75
C ASP A 174 20.18 14.37 -0.73
N THR A 175 19.21 14.83 0.05
CA THR A 175 18.88 16.27 0.21
C THR A 175 19.25 16.79 1.60
N ALA A 176 19.50 18.10 1.71
CA ALA A 176 19.85 18.75 2.99
C ALA A 176 18.72 18.69 4.04
N THR A 177 17.48 18.43 3.62
CA THR A 177 16.31 18.28 4.50
C THR A 177 16.26 16.94 5.24
N LYS A 178 17.11 15.97 4.87
CA LYS A 178 17.13 14.64 5.49
C LYS A 178 18.06 14.60 6.70
N GLY A 179 17.58 14.04 7.80
CA GLY A 179 18.38 13.85 9.03
C GLY A 179 19.56 12.88 8.86
N TYR A 180 19.39 11.86 8.00
CA TYR A 180 20.46 10.98 7.56
C TYR A 180 20.66 11.13 6.06
N ARG A 181 21.81 11.68 5.65
CA ARG A 181 22.22 11.77 4.25
C ARG A 181 23.03 10.54 3.84
N PHE A 182 23.24 10.35 2.54
CA PHE A 182 23.92 9.15 2.03
C PHE A 182 25.32 8.97 2.64
N GLY A 183 26.08 10.05 2.78
CA GLY A 183 27.39 10.03 3.44
C GLY A 183 27.32 9.65 4.92
N ASP A 184 26.29 10.08 5.66
CA ASP A 184 26.09 9.70 7.07
C ASP A 184 25.80 8.20 7.19
N ILE A 185 24.93 7.69 6.32
CA ILE A 185 24.57 6.27 6.27
C ILE A 185 25.82 5.44 5.97
N LEU A 186 26.60 5.80 4.95
CA LEU A 186 27.84 5.12 4.57
C LEU A 186 28.84 5.08 5.72
N ASN A 187 29.03 6.20 6.43
CA ASN A 187 29.91 6.28 7.60
C ASN A 187 29.44 5.40 8.75
N LEU A 188 28.12 5.29 9.00
CA LEU A 188 27.60 4.54 10.13
C LEU A 188 27.60 3.02 9.89
N VAL A 189 27.26 2.60 8.67
CA VAL A 189 27.05 1.19 8.34
C VAL A 189 28.30 0.54 7.71
N HIS A 190 29.26 1.35 7.25
CA HIS A 190 30.48 0.92 6.58
C HIS A 190 30.21 -0.03 5.40
N ALA A 191 29.28 0.35 4.52
CA ALA A 191 28.96 -0.45 3.34
C ALA A 191 30.14 -0.48 2.36
N SER A 192 30.56 -1.68 1.98
CA SER A 192 31.52 -1.89 0.89
C SER A 192 30.80 -1.90 -0.46
N PRO A 193 31.39 -1.35 -1.54
CA PRO A 193 30.82 -1.45 -2.87
C PRO A 193 30.59 -2.89 -3.32
N ASP A 194 29.60 -3.08 -4.19
CA ASP A 194 29.33 -4.36 -4.82
C ASP A 194 30.41 -4.71 -5.86
N ALA A 195 30.93 -5.93 -5.84
CA ALA A 195 32.00 -6.37 -6.74
C ALA A 195 31.57 -6.30 -8.21
N ASP A 196 30.28 -6.54 -8.47
CA ASP A 196 29.68 -6.49 -9.81
C ASP A 196 29.32 -5.06 -10.26
N LYS A 197 29.58 -4.04 -9.43
CA LYS A 197 29.30 -2.62 -9.71
C LYS A 197 30.58 -1.79 -9.56
N PRO A 198 31.52 -1.85 -10.52
CA PRO A 198 32.80 -1.15 -10.41
C PRO A 198 32.64 0.37 -10.22
N TRP A 199 31.55 0.96 -10.72
CA TRP A 199 31.20 2.38 -10.55
C TRP A 199 30.75 2.76 -9.13
N GLN A 200 30.36 1.78 -8.28
CA GLN A 200 29.72 2.07 -6.99
C GLN A 200 30.71 2.61 -5.95
N GLY A 201 31.98 2.21 -6.02
CA GLY A 201 33.03 2.78 -5.18
C GLY A 201 33.19 4.29 -5.38
N GLU A 202 33.17 4.73 -6.64
CA GLU A 202 33.23 6.16 -6.99
C GLU A 202 31.96 6.91 -6.56
N LEU A 203 30.79 6.28 -6.71
CA LEU A 203 29.54 6.85 -6.17
C LEU A 203 29.61 7.06 -4.66
N PHE A 204 30.11 6.08 -3.90
CA PHE A 204 30.18 6.16 -2.45
C PHE A 204 31.16 7.24 -2.01
N ARG A 205 32.32 7.35 -2.67
CA ARG A 205 33.27 8.43 -2.45
C ARG A 205 32.63 9.78 -2.71
N TYR A 206 31.96 9.95 -3.84
CA TYR A 206 31.25 11.20 -4.18
C TYR A 206 30.14 11.54 -3.17
N ALA A 207 29.40 10.55 -2.65
CA ALA A 207 28.39 10.77 -1.63
C ALA A 207 28.99 11.24 -0.29
N LEU A 208 30.15 10.72 0.09
CA LEU A 208 30.91 11.15 1.26
C LEU A 208 31.47 12.57 1.06
N ASP A 209 32.06 12.85 -0.10
CA ASP A 209 32.59 14.18 -0.43
C ASP A 209 31.47 15.22 -0.45
N ARG A 210 30.31 14.92 -1.06
CA ARG A 210 29.13 15.82 -1.01
C ARG A 210 28.61 16.10 0.40
N ARG A 211 28.90 15.21 1.36
CA ARG A 211 28.46 15.36 2.74
C ARG A 211 29.46 16.19 3.55
N HIS A 212 30.75 15.94 3.39
CA HIS A 212 31.81 16.52 4.23
C HIS A 212 32.53 17.69 3.57
N ASN A 213 32.62 17.70 2.24
CA ASN A 213 33.34 18.68 1.42
C ASN A 213 32.48 19.14 0.20
N PRO A 214 31.27 19.70 0.43
CA PRO A 214 30.31 19.94 -0.64
C PRO A 214 30.82 20.86 -1.76
N ASP A 215 31.67 21.83 -1.43
CA ASP A 215 32.18 22.82 -2.37
C ASP A 215 33.21 22.23 -3.36
N THR A 216 33.96 21.21 -2.92
CA THR A 216 35.02 20.57 -3.72
C THR A 216 34.63 19.21 -4.28
N ALA A 217 33.46 18.68 -3.92
CA ALA A 217 32.99 17.37 -4.40
C ALA A 217 32.79 17.35 -5.93
N VAL A 218 33.61 16.55 -6.64
CA VAL A 218 33.53 16.41 -8.11
C VAL A 218 32.81 15.11 -8.49
N PRO A 219 31.80 15.15 -9.38
CA PRO A 219 31.16 13.95 -9.91
C PRO A 219 32.17 13.04 -10.62
N PRO A 220 32.10 11.72 -10.41
CA PRO A 220 33.00 10.80 -11.10
C PRO A 220 32.64 10.66 -12.58
N ALA A 221 33.65 10.56 -13.44
CA ALA A 221 33.48 10.42 -14.89
C ALA A 221 32.70 9.16 -15.29
N SER A 222 32.76 8.09 -14.47
CA SER A 222 32.00 6.85 -14.67
C SER A 222 30.49 7.03 -14.53
N LEU A 223 30.01 8.18 -14.02
CA LEU A 223 28.60 8.47 -13.79
C LEU A 223 28.17 9.78 -14.47
N PRO A 224 28.03 9.80 -15.82
CA PRO A 224 27.74 11.02 -16.59
C PRO A 224 26.48 11.79 -16.15
N VAL A 225 25.46 11.08 -15.64
CA VAL A 225 24.24 11.71 -15.11
C VAL A 225 24.54 12.66 -13.94
N LEU A 226 25.55 12.37 -13.12
CA LEU A 226 25.93 13.24 -11.99
C LEU A 226 26.66 14.48 -12.49
N THR A 227 27.50 14.34 -13.52
CA THR A 227 28.16 15.46 -14.20
C THR A 227 27.14 16.37 -14.86
N ALA A 228 26.25 15.82 -15.69
CA ALA A 228 25.17 16.56 -16.34
C ALA A 228 24.25 17.27 -15.32
N HIS A 229 23.95 16.61 -14.19
CA HIS A 229 23.19 17.24 -13.11
C HIS A 229 23.96 18.39 -12.45
N ARG A 230 25.27 18.23 -12.16
CA ARG A 230 26.08 19.31 -11.57
C ARG A 230 26.16 20.51 -12.50
N GLU A 231 26.41 20.29 -13.79
CA GLU A 231 26.43 21.34 -14.82
C GLU A 231 25.11 22.09 -14.87
N LEU A 232 23.99 21.37 -14.87
CA LEU A 232 22.66 21.98 -14.87
C LEU A 232 22.40 22.79 -13.59
N MET A 233 22.77 22.27 -12.42
CA MET A 233 22.59 22.96 -11.14
C MET A 233 23.47 24.21 -11.00
N ALA A 234 24.62 24.25 -11.69
CA ALA A 234 25.54 25.39 -11.69
C ALA A 234 25.04 26.59 -12.54
N LEU A 235 24.04 26.39 -13.40
CA LEU A 235 23.52 27.47 -14.24
C LEU A 235 22.92 28.61 -13.39
N PRO A 236 23.24 29.88 -13.72
CA PRO A 236 22.59 31.04 -13.13
C PRO A 236 21.08 31.00 -13.35
N VAL A 237 20.29 31.47 -12.38
CA VAL A 237 18.82 31.43 -12.44
C VAL A 237 18.27 32.04 -13.74
N ALA A 238 18.88 33.13 -14.21
CA ALA A 238 18.50 33.83 -15.44
C ALA A 238 18.61 32.95 -16.71
N GLU A 239 19.49 31.96 -16.74
CA GLU A 239 19.73 31.09 -17.90
C GLU A 239 18.91 29.80 -17.89
N ARG A 240 18.44 29.38 -16.71
CA ARG A 240 17.75 28.08 -16.50
C ARG A 240 16.54 27.93 -17.40
N ARG A 241 15.80 29.01 -17.59
CA ARG A 241 14.59 29.02 -18.41
C ARG A 241 14.89 28.74 -19.87
N ALA A 242 15.95 29.35 -20.42
CA ALA A 242 16.35 29.16 -21.81
C ALA A 242 16.71 27.70 -22.09
N VAL A 243 17.32 27.00 -21.13
CA VAL A 243 17.61 25.56 -21.26
C VAL A 243 16.34 24.73 -21.42
N VAL A 244 15.32 24.99 -20.59
CA VAL A 244 14.04 24.27 -20.66
C VAL A 244 13.35 24.46 -22.01
N THR A 245 13.40 25.67 -22.57
CA THR A 245 12.72 26.02 -23.83
C THR A 245 13.56 25.79 -25.08
N SER A 246 14.85 25.45 -24.94
CA SER A 246 15.75 25.21 -26.08
C SER A 246 15.47 23.89 -26.80
N PRO A 247 15.81 23.78 -28.10
CA PRO A 247 15.85 22.48 -28.78
C PRO A 247 16.75 21.51 -28.00
N GLY A 248 16.25 20.30 -27.69
CA GLY A 248 16.99 19.33 -26.87
C GLY A 248 16.86 19.53 -25.35
N GLY A 249 16.06 20.50 -24.89
CA GLY A 249 15.88 20.81 -23.47
C GLY A 249 15.37 19.61 -22.66
N ALA A 250 14.35 18.91 -23.17
CA ALA A 250 13.79 17.72 -22.53
C ALA A 250 14.84 16.59 -22.38
N GLU A 251 15.65 16.36 -23.42
CA GLU A 251 16.72 15.38 -23.43
C GLU A 251 17.82 15.74 -22.43
N ARG A 252 18.19 17.03 -22.34
CA ARG A 252 19.17 17.52 -21.37
C ARG A 252 18.70 17.35 -19.93
N LEU A 253 17.44 17.67 -19.65
CA LEU A 253 16.80 17.45 -18.34
C LEU A 253 16.79 15.95 -17.99
N ALA A 254 16.43 15.10 -18.95
CA ALA A 254 16.40 13.64 -18.77
C ALA A 254 17.81 13.05 -18.55
N ALA A 255 18.82 13.53 -19.27
CA ALA A 255 20.22 13.13 -19.13
C ALA A 255 20.81 13.53 -17.78
N ALA A 256 20.38 14.67 -17.22
CA ALA A 256 20.68 15.09 -15.85
C ALA A 256 19.85 14.33 -14.78
N GLY A 257 18.89 13.49 -15.18
CA GLY A 257 18.03 12.75 -14.26
C GLY A 257 17.14 13.64 -13.40
N ILE A 258 16.81 14.86 -13.87
CA ILE A 258 15.98 15.79 -13.12
C ILE A 258 14.54 15.25 -13.04
N THR A 259 13.94 15.31 -11.86
CA THR A 259 12.50 15.02 -11.69
C THR A 259 11.70 16.32 -11.80
N TRP A 260 10.38 16.21 -11.97
CA TRP A 260 9.53 17.41 -11.98
C TRP A 260 9.61 18.17 -10.64
N GLU A 261 9.76 17.47 -9.50
CA GLU A 261 9.95 18.12 -8.19
C GLU A 261 11.26 18.92 -8.13
N ALA A 262 12.35 18.33 -8.64
CA ALA A 262 13.65 18.99 -8.69
C ALA A 262 13.65 20.17 -9.68
N LEU A 263 12.99 20.01 -10.83
CA LEU A 263 12.84 21.07 -11.83
C LEU A 263 12.08 22.28 -11.26
N ALA A 264 10.99 22.04 -10.53
CA ALA A 264 10.21 23.10 -9.90
C ALA A 264 11.04 23.95 -8.92
N GLY A 265 11.87 23.32 -8.09
CA GLY A 265 12.77 24.03 -7.19
C GLY A 265 13.94 24.70 -7.91
N TRP A 266 14.51 24.04 -8.92
CA TRP A 266 15.67 24.54 -9.67
C TRP A 266 15.32 25.73 -10.56
N LEU A 267 14.15 25.75 -11.19
CA LEU A 267 13.74 26.87 -12.05
C LEU A 267 13.65 28.20 -11.29
N GLN A 268 13.29 28.18 -10.00
CA GLN A 268 12.95 29.38 -9.21
C GLN A 268 11.95 30.30 -9.94
N GLY A 269 11.01 29.66 -10.64
CA GLY A 269 9.98 30.29 -11.47
C GLY A 269 8.81 29.32 -11.64
N PRO A 270 7.77 29.71 -12.40
CA PRO A 270 6.57 28.90 -12.53
C PRO A 270 6.84 27.58 -13.25
N MET A 271 6.21 26.51 -12.77
CA MET A 271 5.99 25.28 -13.53
C MET A 271 4.84 25.51 -14.52
N ASP A 272 5.11 26.26 -15.57
CA ASP A 272 4.17 26.57 -16.64
C ASP A 272 4.19 25.52 -17.77
N LYS A 273 3.44 25.77 -18.84
CA LYS A 273 3.31 24.88 -20.00
C LYS A 273 4.65 24.31 -20.47
N ALA A 274 5.61 25.16 -20.80
CA ALA A 274 6.88 24.71 -21.39
C ALA A 274 7.70 23.86 -20.42
N ALA A 275 7.70 24.21 -19.13
CA ALA A 275 8.40 23.42 -18.11
C ALA A 275 7.79 22.03 -17.92
N TRP A 276 6.46 21.93 -17.91
CA TRP A 276 5.78 20.63 -17.85
C TRP A 276 6.02 19.80 -19.11
N GLU A 277 5.84 20.39 -20.29
CA GLU A 277 6.02 19.70 -21.57
C GLU A 277 7.46 19.18 -21.74
N ALA A 278 8.47 19.87 -21.20
CA ALA A 278 9.86 19.42 -21.22
C ALA A 278 10.14 18.21 -20.31
N VAL A 279 9.43 18.05 -19.18
CA VAL A 279 9.69 16.96 -18.23
C VAL A 279 8.79 15.74 -18.44
N ILE A 280 7.57 15.91 -18.96
CA ILE A 280 6.58 14.85 -19.23
C ILE A 280 7.18 13.62 -19.94
N PRO A 281 8.03 13.74 -20.98
CA PRO A 281 8.59 12.58 -21.68
C PRO A 281 9.39 11.62 -20.78
N SER A 282 10.10 12.16 -19.79
CA SER A 282 10.94 11.37 -18.87
C SER A 282 10.19 10.88 -17.62
N MET A 283 8.97 11.37 -17.38
CA MET A 283 8.16 10.97 -16.23
C MET A 283 7.69 9.51 -16.36
N GLY A 284 7.64 8.81 -15.23
CA GLY A 284 6.98 7.50 -15.15
C GLY A 284 5.46 7.63 -15.11
N ALA A 285 4.73 6.57 -15.49
CA ALA A 285 3.26 6.55 -15.54
C ALA A 285 2.61 7.06 -14.24
N MET A 286 3.11 6.63 -13.07
CA MET A 286 2.60 7.10 -11.78
C MET A 286 2.83 8.60 -11.52
N ALA A 287 3.96 9.14 -11.98
CA ALA A 287 4.22 10.57 -11.87
C ALA A 287 3.27 11.37 -12.77
N LEU A 288 2.91 10.84 -13.94
CA LEU A 288 1.93 11.44 -14.85
C LEU A 288 0.54 11.47 -14.21
N VAL A 289 0.05 10.32 -13.75
CA VAL A 289 -1.27 10.17 -13.09
C VAL A 289 -1.41 11.12 -11.89
N ARG A 290 -0.34 11.34 -11.12
CA ARG A 290 -0.36 12.23 -9.95
C ARG A 290 -0.39 13.73 -10.29
N ASN A 291 -0.01 14.11 -11.51
CA ASN A 291 0.17 15.51 -11.90
C ASN A 291 -0.85 16.00 -12.95
N LEU A 292 -1.88 15.21 -13.29
CA LEU A 292 -2.88 15.58 -14.32
C LEU A 292 -3.52 16.96 -14.07
N ARG A 293 -3.89 17.26 -12.82
CA ARG A 293 -4.41 18.58 -12.42
C ARG A 293 -3.42 19.71 -12.72
N ASN A 294 -2.14 19.47 -12.43
CA ASN A 294 -1.09 20.47 -12.62
C ASN A 294 -0.87 20.74 -14.12
N PHE A 295 -0.99 19.70 -14.96
CA PHE A 295 -0.91 19.86 -16.42
C PHE A 295 -2.03 20.74 -16.97
N ASP A 296 -3.26 20.56 -16.45
CA ASP A 296 -4.39 21.42 -16.83
C ASP A 296 -4.19 22.87 -16.40
N GLN A 297 -3.80 23.07 -15.14
CA GLN A 297 -3.56 24.40 -14.58
C GLN A 297 -2.45 25.16 -15.30
N ALA A 298 -1.44 24.44 -15.78
CA ALA A 298 -0.33 25.02 -16.54
C ALA A 298 -0.65 25.24 -18.03
N GLY A 299 -1.79 24.73 -18.53
CA GLY A 299 -2.16 24.86 -19.94
C GLY A 299 -1.33 23.97 -20.88
N VAL A 300 -0.93 22.77 -20.45
CA VAL A 300 -0.28 21.77 -21.32
C VAL A 300 -1.14 21.53 -22.57
N SER A 301 -0.48 21.49 -23.73
CA SER A 301 -1.15 21.35 -25.04
C SER A 301 -1.93 20.05 -25.16
N ASP A 302 -2.96 20.05 -26.01
CA ASP A 302 -3.79 18.87 -26.27
C ASP A 302 -2.98 17.73 -26.89
N GLU A 303 -1.95 18.02 -27.70
CA GLU A 303 -1.05 17.01 -28.26
C GLU A 303 -0.25 16.29 -27.15
N VAL A 304 0.33 17.05 -26.21
CA VAL A 304 1.04 16.47 -25.08
C VAL A 304 0.07 15.74 -24.15
N ALA A 305 -1.10 16.32 -23.90
CA ALA A 305 -2.15 15.70 -23.09
C ALA A 305 -2.63 14.38 -23.71
N ALA A 306 -2.77 14.30 -25.03
CA ALA A 306 -3.12 13.08 -25.75
C ALA A 306 -2.04 11.99 -25.58
N ARG A 307 -0.75 12.35 -25.62
CA ARG A 307 0.36 11.42 -25.34
C ARG A 307 0.32 10.91 -23.90
N VAL A 308 0.03 11.79 -22.94
CA VAL A 308 -0.14 11.39 -21.52
C VAL A 308 -1.34 10.45 -21.39
N ALA A 309 -2.49 10.81 -21.96
CA ALA A 309 -3.72 10.02 -21.97
C ALA A 309 -3.50 8.62 -22.54
N ALA A 310 -2.83 8.51 -23.69
CA ALA A 310 -2.50 7.23 -24.32
C ALA A 310 -1.62 6.38 -23.39
N ARG A 311 -0.60 6.97 -22.75
CA ARG A 311 0.32 6.23 -21.87
C ARG A 311 -0.32 5.77 -20.56
N ILE A 312 -1.22 6.55 -19.96
CA ILE A 312 -1.89 6.16 -18.70
C ILE A 312 -3.03 5.16 -18.92
N SER A 313 -3.60 5.11 -20.13
CA SER A 313 -4.67 4.19 -20.51
C SER A 313 -4.18 2.95 -21.26
N ASP A 314 -2.89 2.86 -21.59
CA ASP A 314 -2.30 1.70 -22.26
C ASP A 314 -2.45 0.41 -21.41
N PRO A 315 -3.15 -0.63 -21.91
CA PRO A 315 -3.39 -1.87 -21.16
C PRO A 315 -2.09 -2.57 -20.73
N GLU A 316 -1.01 -2.50 -21.52
CA GLU A 316 0.27 -3.12 -21.14
C GLU A 316 0.92 -2.35 -19.98
N GLN A 317 0.86 -1.03 -20.00
CA GLN A 317 1.36 -0.19 -18.89
C GLN A 317 0.52 -0.43 -17.64
N VAL A 318 -0.80 -0.49 -17.76
CA VAL A 318 -1.71 -0.78 -16.64
C VAL A 318 -1.40 -2.16 -16.05
N ALA A 319 -1.28 -3.20 -16.89
CA ALA A 319 -0.95 -4.55 -16.43
C ALA A 319 0.44 -4.62 -15.79
N ARG A 320 1.47 -4.01 -16.40
CA ARG A 320 2.84 -3.97 -15.89
C ARG A 320 2.95 -3.19 -14.59
N SER A 321 2.16 -2.12 -14.45
CA SER A 321 2.12 -1.31 -13.24
C SER A 321 1.57 -2.09 -12.04
N ARG A 322 0.82 -3.18 -12.33
CA ARG A 322 0.06 -4.00 -11.37
C ARG A 322 -0.85 -3.16 -10.47
N GLN A 323 -1.15 -1.91 -10.84
CA GLN A 323 -1.94 -1.00 -10.03
C GLN A 323 -3.41 -1.39 -10.11
N PHE A 324 -4.08 -1.36 -8.97
CA PHE A 324 -5.52 -1.57 -8.90
C PHE A 324 -6.32 -0.27 -9.00
N PRO A 325 -7.65 -0.38 -9.18
CA PRO A 325 -8.60 0.72 -9.35
C PRO A 325 -8.38 2.00 -8.51
N PHE A 326 -7.90 1.87 -7.27
CA PHE A 326 -7.78 2.98 -6.31
C PHE A 326 -6.97 4.18 -6.84
N ARG A 327 -5.85 3.92 -7.51
CA ARG A 327 -4.95 5.00 -7.95
C ARG A 327 -5.55 5.81 -9.09
N TYR A 328 -6.28 5.17 -9.99
CA TYR A 328 -6.97 5.84 -11.08
C TYR A 328 -8.19 6.62 -10.59
N LEU A 329 -8.92 6.13 -9.57
CA LEU A 329 -9.98 6.93 -8.95
C LEU A 329 -9.42 8.19 -8.27
N ALA A 330 -8.37 8.05 -7.46
CA ALA A 330 -7.77 9.20 -6.80
C ALA A 330 -7.37 10.28 -7.81
N ALA A 331 -6.78 9.87 -8.94
CA ALA A 331 -6.46 10.77 -10.03
C ALA A 331 -7.72 11.41 -10.66
N TYR A 332 -8.77 10.63 -10.88
CA TYR A 332 -10.04 11.13 -11.43
C TYR A 332 -10.68 12.21 -10.55
N GLN A 333 -10.73 11.99 -9.23
CA GLN A 333 -11.26 12.97 -8.29
C GLN A 333 -10.42 14.25 -8.25
N HIS A 334 -9.11 14.17 -8.48
CA HIS A 334 -8.21 15.32 -8.43
C HIS A 334 -8.03 16.04 -9.77
N ALA A 335 -8.40 15.42 -10.89
CA ALA A 335 -8.24 15.96 -12.24
C ALA A 335 -9.61 16.11 -12.93
N PRO A 336 -10.38 17.17 -12.61
CA PRO A 336 -11.78 17.32 -13.05
C PRO A 336 -11.95 17.60 -14.56
N SER A 337 -10.86 17.81 -15.30
CA SER A 337 -10.95 18.05 -16.74
C SER A 337 -11.45 16.82 -17.48
N LEU A 338 -12.41 17.03 -18.39
CA LEU A 338 -12.98 15.98 -19.23
C LEU A 338 -11.93 15.26 -20.09
N ARG A 339 -10.79 15.92 -20.37
CA ARG A 339 -9.67 15.34 -21.14
C ARG A 339 -9.08 14.10 -20.48
N TRP A 340 -9.18 13.98 -19.15
CA TRP A 340 -8.64 12.85 -18.38
C TRP A 340 -9.70 11.80 -18.02
N SER A 341 -10.98 12.19 -18.00
CA SER A 341 -12.06 11.32 -17.54
C SER A 341 -12.13 10.00 -18.32
N TYR A 342 -12.08 10.06 -19.66
CA TYR A 342 -12.14 8.86 -20.48
C TYR A 342 -10.87 7.99 -20.39
N PRO A 343 -9.64 8.55 -20.49
CA PRO A 343 -8.41 7.78 -20.26
C PRO A 343 -8.33 7.11 -18.88
N LEU A 344 -8.76 7.80 -17.82
CA LEU A 344 -8.78 7.25 -16.46
C LEU A 344 -9.84 6.15 -16.32
N GLU A 345 -11.00 6.31 -16.95
CA GLU A 345 -12.03 5.26 -17.03
C GLU A 345 -11.51 4.02 -17.79
N GLN A 346 -10.80 4.19 -18.91
CA GLN A 346 -10.17 3.09 -19.63
C GLN A 346 -9.11 2.39 -18.78
N ALA A 347 -8.21 3.14 -18.13
CA ALA A 347 -7.21 2.59 -17.23
C ALA A 347 -7.84 1.81 -16.06
N LEU A 348 -8.93 2.35 -15.50
CA LEU A 348 -9.73 1.70 -14.47
C LEU A 348 -10.35 0.39 -14.98
N GLY A 349 -10.95 0.39 -16.17
CA GLY A 349 -11.48 -0.80 -16.83
C GLY A 349 -10.40 -1.86 -17.11
N HIS A 350 -9.23 -1.47 -17.62
CA HIS A 350 -8.10 -2.37 -17.81
C HIS A 350 -7.61 -2.94 -16.47
N SER A 351 -7.57 -2.14 -15.42
CA SER A 351 -7.20 -2.61 -14.08
C SER A 351 -8.20 -3.62 -13.49
N LEU A 352 -9.49 -3.50 -13.86
CA LEU A 352 -10.50 -4.50 -13.48
C LEU A 352 -10.21 -5.86 -14.07
N ALA A 353 -9.54 -5.97 -15.24
CA ALA A 353 -9.17 -7.27 -15.82
C ALA A 353 -8.37 -8.14 -14.84
N ASN A 354 -7.59 -7.52 -13.95
CA ASN A 354 -6.78 -8.17 -12.93
C ASN A 354 -7.58 -8.72 -11.73
N VAL A 355 -8.85 -8.33 -11.60
CA VAL A 355 -9.77 -8.84 -10.57
C VAL A 355 -10.34 -10.19 -11.04
N PRO A 356 -10.34 -11.25 -10.23
CA PRO A 356 -10.89 -12.54 -10.63
C PRO A 356 -12.41 -12.50 -10.90
N VAL A 357 -12.88 -13.40 -11.78
CA VAL A 357 -14.33 -13.66 -11.94
C VAL A 357 -14.84 -14.46 -10.75
N LEU A 358 -15.99 -14.07 -10.18
CA LEU A 358 -16.66 -14.80 -9.11
C LEU A 358 -17.90 -15.53 -9.67
N PRO A 359 -17.91 -16.86 -9.78
CA PRO A 359 -19.05 -17.61 -10.34
C PRO A 359 -20.24 -17.64 -9.38
N GLY A 360 -21.47 -17.79 -9.85
CA GLY A 360 -22.67 -17.82 -9.00
C GLY A 360 -23.08 -16.47 -8.42
N ARG A 361 -23.96 -16.50 -7.41
CA ARG A 361 -24.64 -15.33 -6.86
C ARG A 361 -23.96 -14.78 -5.61
N THR A 362 -23.50 -13.53 -5.70
CA THR A 362 -22.70 -12.85 -4.68
C THR A 362 -23.48 -11.72 -4.03
N LEU A 363 -23.53 -11.66 -2.70
CA LEU A 363 -23.95 -10.45 -1.98
C LEU A 363 -22.70 -9.65 -1.60
N VAL A 364 -22.63 -8.39 -2.02
CA VAL A 364 -21.54 -7.47 -1.66
C VAL A 364 -22.12 -6.33 -0.82
N LEU A 365 -21.74 -6.29 0.45
CA LEU A 365 -22.13 -5.28 1.44
C LEU A 365 -20.95 -4.32 1.66
N VAL A 366 -21.16 -3.05 1.37
CA VAL A 366 -20.18 -1.98 1.53
C VAL A 366 -20.61 -1.05 2.65
N ASP A 367 -19.77 -0.94 3.66
CA ASP A 367 -20.00 -0.06 4.81
C ASP A 367 -19.83 1.41 4.42
N ARG A 368 -20.81 2.21 4.79
CA ARG A 368 -20.93 3.64 4.58
C ARG A 368 -21.36 4.32 5.89
N SER A 369 -20.90 3.80 7.02
CA SER A 369 -21.02 4.44 8.33
C SER A 369 -20.02 5.58 8.51
N GLY A 370 -20.27 6.45 9.49
CA GLY A 370 -19.49 7.65 9.77
C GLY A 370 -18.02 7.35 10.11
N SER A 371 -17.72 6.21 10.75
CA SER A 371 -16.34 5.78 11.00
C SER A 371 -15.55 5.54 9.70
N MET A 372 -16.24 5.15 8.62
CA MET A 372 -15.66 4.96 7.29
C MET A 372 -15.34 6.29 6.57
N PHE A 373 -16.02 7.38 6.93
CA PHE A 373 -15.79 8.74 6.38
C PHE A 373 -14.81 9.57 7.19
N TRP A 374 -14.59 9.22 8.46
CA TRP A 374 -13.88 10.07 9.42
C TRP A 374 -12.42 10.35 9.07
N SER A 375 -11.69 9.37 8.54
CA SER A 375 -10.28 9.56 8.17
C SER A 375 -10.01 9.16 6.72
N PRO A 376 -9.13 9.91 6.04
CA PRO A 376 -8.52 9.43 4.82
C PRO A 376 -7.78 8.11 5.05
N VAL A 377 -7.70 7.25 4.03
CA VAL A 377 -6.99 5.97 4.09
C VAL A 377 -5.51 6.13 4.49
N SER A 378 -4.92 7.32 4.28
CA SER A 378 -3.62 7.73 4.83
C SER A 378 -3.52 9.27 4.83
N GLU A 379 -2.65 9.87 5.63
CA GLU A 379 -2.36 11.33 5.63
C GLU A 379 -2.07 11.96 4.25
N ARG A 380 -1.63 11.14 3.28
CA ARG A 380 -1.31 11.59 1.91
C ARG A 380 -2.40 11.29 0.89
N SER A 381 -3.49 10.67 1.32
CA SER A 381 -4.67 10.36 0.51
C SER A 381 -5.77 11.36 0.84
N GLN A 382 -6.56 11.78 -0.15
CA GLN A 382 -7.84 12.45 0.10
C GLN A 382 -9.03 11.47 0.02
N LEU A 383 -8.78 10.23 -0.41
CA LEU A 383 -9.79 9.16 -0.35
C LEU A 383 -9.98 8.73 1.10
N ASN A 384 -11.23 8.78 1.57
CA ASN A 384 -11.67 8.15 2.82
C ASN A 384 -11.85 6.63 2.63
N ARG A 385 -12.04 5.91 3.74
CA ARG A 385 -12.19 4.44 3.71
C ARG A 385 -13.49 4.03 3.04
N ALA A 386 -14.54 4.83 3.19
CA ALA A 386 -15.82 4.58 2.55
C ALA A 386 -15.66 4.51 1.03
N ASP A 387 -14.91 5.43 0.41
CA ASP A 387 -14.66 5.47 -1.03
C ASP A 387 -13.81 4.28 -1.46
N ALA A 388 -12.82 3.90 -0.65
CA ALA A 388 -12.04 2.71 -0.92
C ALA A 388 -12.92 1.44 -0.88
N ALA A 389 -13.78 1.31 0.13
CA ALA A 389 -14.73 0.21 0.24
C ALA A 389 -15.70 0.15 -0.95
N ALA A 390 -16.20 1.31 -1.39
CA ALA A 390 -17.11 1.42 -2.51
C ALA A 390 -16.46 0.98 -3.84
N ILE A 391 -15.21 1.36 -4.09
CA ILE A 391 -14.47 0.88 -5.28
C ILE A 391 -14.30 -0.63 -5.22
N PHE A 392 -13.81 -1.14 -4.09
CA PHE A 392 -13.53 -2.55 -3.92
C PHE A 392 -14.79 -3.38 -4.15
N GLY A 393 -15.89 -3.00 -3.48
CA GLY A 393 -17.18 -3.66 -3.62
C GLY A 393 -17.75 -3.56 -5.05
N THR A 394 -17.64 -2.39 -5.69
CA THR A 394 -18.10 -2.19 -7.07
C THR A 394 -17.30 -3.03 -8.06
N ALA A 395 -15.98 -3.08 -7.92
CA ALA A 395 -15.10 -3.88 -8.77
C ALA A 395 -15.41 -5.38 -8.66
N LEU A 396 -15.63 -5.89 -7.44
CA LEU A 396 -16.07 -7.27 -7.22
C LEU A 396 -17.45 -7.54 -7.81
N ALA A 397 -18.41 -6.64 -7.61
CA ALA A 397 -19.77 -6.78 -8.14
C ALA A 397 -19.81 -6.81 -9.67
N LEU A 398 -19.00 -5.97 -10.34
CA LEU A 398 -18.88 -5.95 -11.80
C LEU A 398 -18.22 -7.21 -12.37
N ARG A 399 -17.36 -7.88 -11.60
CA ARG A 399 -16.65 -9.10 -12.00
C ARG A 399 -17.34 -10.39 -11.57
N ALA A 400 -18.35 -10.32 -10.71
CA ALA A 400 -19.17 -11.46 -10.36
C ALA A 400 -20.13 -11.83 -11.49
N GLU A 401 -20.45 -13.12 -11.62
CA GLU A 401 -21.43 -13.64 -12.57
C GLU A 401 -22.81 -13.02 -12.33
N SER A 402 -23.22 -12.97 -11.05
CA SER A 402 -24.41 -12.28 -10.56
C SER A 402 -24.12 -11.67 -9.20
N ALA A 403 -24.30 -10.36 -9.03
CA ALA A 403 -24.08 -9.67 -7.76
C ALA A 403 -25.27 -8.81 -7.34
N ASP A 404 -25.61 -8.87 -6.04
CA ASP A 404 -26.38 -7.82 -5.36
C ASP A 404 -25.38 -6.92 -4.64
N LEU A 405 -25.21 -5.67 -5.10
CA LEU A 405 -24.37 -4.65 -4.46
C LEU A 405 -25.24 -3.81 -3.52
N VAL A 406 -24.81 -3.68 -2.26
CA VAL A 406 -25.56 -3.01 -1.19
C VAL A 406 -24.64 -2.08 -0.43
N GLN A 407 -25.12 -0.88 -0.15
CA GLN A 407 -24.51 0.03 0.83
C GLN A 407 -25.23 -0.10 2.17
N PHE A 408 -24.52 0.01 3.28
CA PHE A 408 -25.12 -0.04 4.61
C PHE A 408 -24.46 0.92 5.61
N GLY A 409 -25.24 1.34 6.60
CA GLY A 409 -24.87 2.12 7.78
C GLY A 409 -25.99 1.95 8.82
N SER A 410 -26.65 3.02 9.25
CA SER A 410 -27.90 2.92 10.05
C SER A 410 -29.05 2.31 9.25
N THR A 411 -29.05 2.53 7.93
CA THR A 411 -29.97 1.92 6.96
C THR A 411 -29.18 1.14 5.92
N SER A 412 -29.85 0.40 5.04
CA SER A 412 -29.20 -0.34 3.95
C SER A 412 -30.05 -0.34 2.70
N ASP A 413 -29.44 -0.17 1.53
CA ASP A 413 -30.14 -0.17 0.25
C ASP A 413 -29.26 -0.70 -0.89
N ARG A 414 -29.92 -1.20 -1.95
CA ARG A 414 -29.23 -1.71 -3.14
C ARG A 414 -28.65 -0.57 -3.97
N VAL A 415 -27.38 -0.71 -4.35
CA VAL A 415 -26.76 0.14 -5.37
C VAL A 415 -26.96 -0.53 -6.71
N ARG A 416 -27.82 0.05 -7.57
CA ARG A 416 -28.07 -0.48 -8.91
C ARG A 416 -26.81 -0.31 -9.77
N PHE A 417 -26.52 -1.29 -10.61
CA PHE A 417 -25.46 -1.23 -11.62
C PHE A 417 -25.79 -2.13 -12.82
N ARG A 418 -25.13 -1.92 -13.95
CA ARG A 418 -25.20 -2.79 -15.13
C ARG A 418 -23.83 -3.45 -15.40
N LYS A 419 -23.82 -4.63 -16.01
CA LYS A 419 -22.56 -5.26 -16.46
C LYS A 419 -21.86 -4.34 -17.46
N GLY A 420 -20.55 -4.13 -17.28
CA GLY A 420 -19.76 -3.21 -18.10
C GLY A 420 -20.04 -1.72 -17.87
N GLU A 421 -20.84 -1.35 -16.86
CA GLU A 421 -21.03 0.04 -16.49
C GLU A 421 -19.75 0.64 -15.90
N SER A 422 -19.56 1.95 -16.12
CA SER A 422 -18.45 2.71 -15.53
C SER A 422 -18.46 2.59 -14.01
N VAL A 423 -17.31 2.21 -13.44
CA VAL A 423 -17.12 2.14 -11.99
C VAL A 423 -17.41 3.51 -11.37
N LEU A 424 -16.92 4.58 -12.00
CA LEU A 424 -17.10 5.96 -11.53
C LEU A 424 -18.59 6.35 -11.43
N LYS A 425 -19.40 5.95 -12.41
CA LYS A 425 -20.86 6.19 -12.39
C LYS A 425 -21.56 5.43 -11.28
N VAL A 426 -21.12 4.20 -10.98
CA VAL A 426 -21.67 3.41 -9.88
C VAL A 426 -21.27 4.01 -8.53
N LEU A 427 -20.03 4.50 -8.40
CA LEU A 427 -19.54 5.15 -7.17
C LEU A 427 -20.36 6.38 -6.77
N GLY A 428 -20.79 7.19 -7.75
CA GLY A 428 -21.65 8.36 -7.49
C GLY A 428 -23.03 8.03 -6.90
N ARG A 429 -23.40 6.75 -6.77
CA ARG A 429 -24.67 6.30 -6.16
C ARG A 429 -24.54 5.96 -4.67
N PHE A 430 -23.32 5.89 -4.15
CA PHE A 430 -23.08 5.65 -2.73
C PHE A 430 -23.30 6.94 -1.93
N GLY A 431 -23.90 6.82 -0.74
CA GLY A 431 -24.12 7.91 0.20
C GLY A 431 -23.41 7.69 1.53
N ASP A 432 -23.57 8.63 2.46
CA ASP A 432 -23.25 8.47 3.89
C ASP A 432 -24.52 8.05 4.63
N LEU A 433 -24.44 6.98 5.43
CA LEU A 433 -25.55 6.34 6.11
C LEU A 433 -25.45 6.41 7.64
N GLY A 434 -24.49 7.16 8.20
CA GLY A 434 -24.43 7.44 9.64
C GLY A 434 -23.92 6.27 10.49
N GLY A 435 -24.75 5.66 11.34
CA GLY A 435 -24.33 4.57 12.24
C GLY A 435 -23.99 3.27 11.52
N THR A 436 -23.85 2.16 12.27
CA THR A 436 -23.46 0.86 11.70
C THR A 436 -24.33 -0.29 12.21
N ASP A 437 -25.32 -0.71 11.41
CA ASP A 437 -26.15 -1.90 11.66
C ASP A 437 -25.90 -3.00 10.61
N THR A 438 -24.73 -3.63 10.73
CA THR A 438 -24.33 -4.74 9.86
C THR A 438 -25.31 -5.91 9.95
N THR A 439 -25.85 -6.21 11.13
CA THR A 439 -26.77 -7.35 11.34
C THR A 439 -28.08 -7.15 10.56
N ALA A 440 -28.71 -5.98 10.66
CA ALA A 440 -29.93 -5.70 9.92
C ALA A 440 -29.71 -5.70 8.39
N ALA A 441 -28.58 -5.14 7.93
CA ALA A 441 -28.23 -5.13 6.51
C ALA A 441 -28.11 -6.55 5.93
N VAL A 442 -27.38 -7.44 6.63
CA VAL A 442 -27.27 -8.85 6.22
C VAL A 442 -28.64 -9.52 6.19
N ARG A 443 -29.46 -9.38 7.24
CA ARG A 443 -30.81 -10.00 7.29
C ARG A 443 -31.72 -9.54 6.16
N ARG A 444 -31.71 -8.24 5.85
CA ARG A 444 -32.56 -7.64 4.82
C ARG A 444 -32.18 -8.14 3.43
N HIS A 445 -30.88 -8.20 3.14
CA HIS A 445 -30.38 -8.37 1.79
C HIS A 445 -29.90 -9.78 1.45
N TYR A 446 -29.59 -10.63 2.42
CA TYR A 446 -29.29 -12.03 2.15
C TYR A 446 -30.55 -12.77 1.66
N LYS A 447 -30.46 -13.31 0.44
CA LYS A 447 -31.57 -13.96 -0.29
C LYS A 447 -31.06 -15.23 -0.98
N LYS A 448 -30.48 -16.14 -0.20
CA LYS A 448 -29.89 -17.41 -0.66
C LYS A 448 -28.75 -17.19 -1.67
N HIS A 449 -27.86 -16.26 -1.37
CA HIS A 449 -26.63 -16.05 -2.12
C HIS A 449 -25.67 -17.22 -1.89
N ASP A 450 -24.84 -17.50 -2.89
CA ASP A 450 -23.80 -18.54 -2.80
C ASP A 450 -22.64 -18.08 -1.93
N ARG A 451 -22.44 -16.75 -1.81
CA ARG A 451 -21.45 -16.12 -0.93
C ARG A 451 -21.87 -14.73 -0.47
N VAL A 452 -21.28 -14.27 0.64
CA VAL A 452 -21.45 -12.90 1.17
C VAL A 452 -20.08 -12.26 1.39
N LEU A 453 -19.91 -11.02 0.91
CA LEU A 453 -18.72 -10.21 1.11
C LEU A 453 -19.13 -8.95 1.90
N ILE A 454 -18.42 -8.65 2.99
CA ILE A 454 -18.67 -7.50 3.85
C ILE A 454 -17.39 -6.66 3.91
N VAL A 455 -17.45 -5.39 3.49
CA VAL A 455 -16.31 -4.48 3.47
C VAL A 455 -16.56 -3.36 4.48
N THR A 456 -15.80 -3.34 5.60
CA THR A 456 -16.17 -2.63 6.84
C THR A 456 -14.97 -2.46 7.78
N ASP A 457 -15.08 -1.63 8.80
CA ASP A 457 -14.15 -1.61 9.94
C ASP A 457 -14.53 -2.62 11.05
N GLU A 458 -15.68 -3.28 10.91
CA GLU A 458 -16.31 -4.23 11.83
C GLU A 458 -16.86 -3.65 13.15
N GLN A 459 -17.03 -2.33 13.24
CA GLN A 459 -17.60 -1.70 14.42
C GLN A 459 -19.11 -1.53 14.26
N TYR A 460 -19.87 -2.40 14.92
CA TYR A 460 -21.33 -2.43 14.84
C TYR A 460 -21.99 -2.45 16.23
N ALA A 461 -23.21 -1.91 16.29
CA ALA A 461 -24.01 -1.85 17.52
C ALA A 461 -24.63 -3.22 17.89
N PRO A 462 -25.01 -3.43 19.17
CA PRO A 462 -25.73 -4.64 19.58
C PRO A 462 -27.02 -4.83 18.79
N SER A 463 -27.30 -6.09 18.41
CA SER A 463 -28.56 -6.47 17.78
C SER A 463 -29.25 -7.57 18.58
N GLY A 464 -30.57 -7.47 18.75
CA GLY A 464 -31.39 -8.53 19.34
C GLY A 464 -31.43 -9.82 18.51
N HIS A 465 -30.90 -9.80 17.28
CA HIS A 465 -30.86 -10.95 16.39
C HIS A 465 -29.51 -11.69 16.38
N GLY A 466 -28.54 -11.27 17.22
CA GLY A 466 -27.19 -11.84 17.24
C GLY A 466 -26.18 -11.08 16.38
N GLY A 467 -25.06 -11.75 16.06
CA GLY A 467 -23.99 -11.16 15.27
C GLY A 467 -24.29 -11.11 13.77
N PRO A 468 -23.54 -10.32 12.98
CA PRO A 468 -23.78 -10.17 11.55
C PRO A 468 -23.65 -11.48 10.77
N THR A 469 -22.63 -12.29 11.11
CA THR A 469 -22.36 -13.55 10.41
C THR A 469 -23.27 -14.71 10.85
N ASP A 470 -23.94 -14.57 12.00
CA ASP A 470 -24.94 -15.53 12.52
C ASP A 470 -26.22 -15.53 11.67
N GLN A 471 -26.43 -14.49 10.87
CA GLN A 471 -27.61 -14.33 10.01
C GLN A 471 -27.52 -15.16 8.73
N ILE A 472 -26.37 -15.78 8.48
CA ILE A 472 -26.04 -16.51 7.26
C ILE A 472 -25.83 -17.97 7.63
N PRO A 473 -26.40 -18.94 6.89
CA PRO A 473 -26.16 -20.35 7.19
C PRO A 473 -24.68 -20.73 7.15
N ASP A 474 -24.24 -21.63 8.04
CA ASP A 474 -22.83 -22.04 8.17
C ASP A 474 -22.24 -22.64 6.89
N ARG A 475 -23.07 -23.17 6.00
CA ARG A 475 -22.63 -23.73 4.70
C ARG A 475 -22.29 -22.65 3.66
N VAL A 476 -22.66 -21.40 3.89
CA VAL A 476 -22.47 -20.30 2.93
C VAL A 476 -21.21 -19.50 3.34
N PRO A 477 -20.21 -19.36 2.46
CA PRO A 477 -19.01 -18.58 2.73
C PRO A 477 -19.30 -17.09 2.96
N VAL A 478 -18.69 -16.55 4.01
CA VAL A 478 -18.68 -15.13 4.35
C VAL A 478 -17.24 -14.63 4.39
N TYR A 479 -16.99 -13.57 3.64
CA TYR A 479 -15.70 -12.92 3.52
C TYR A 479 -15.80 -11.49 4.06
N THR A 480 -15.13 -11.21 5.17
CA THR A 480 -15.09 -9.87 5.76
C THR A 480 -13.75 -9.21 5.47
N TRP A 481 -13.75 -8.05 4.80
CA TRP A 481 -12.58 -7.18 4.71
C TRP A 481 -12.62 -6.16 5.82
N ASN A 482 -11.70 -6.31 6.77
CA ASN A 482 -11.48 -5.35 7.83
C ASN A 482 -10.51 -4.25 7.37
N LEU A 483 -10.92 -3.00 7.53
CA LEU A 483 -10.14 -1.83 7.08
C LEU A 483 -9.25 -1.19 8.15
N GLU A 484 -9.36 -1.59 9.42
CA GLU A 484 -8.80 -0.82 10.54
C GLU A 484 -7.96 -1.63 11.53
N GLY A 485 -8.01 -2.96 11.48
CA GLY A 485 -7.22 -3.86 12.32
C GLY A 485 -7.61 -3.85 13.80
N TYR A 486 -8.89 -3.61 14.12
CA TYR A 486 -9.38 -3.72 15.50
C TYR A 486 -9.19 -5.13 16.07
N ARG A 487 -9.17 -5.27 17.40
CA ARG A 487 -8.95 -6.57 18.05
C ARG A 487 -10.16 -7.51 17.95
N ALA A 488 -11.37 -6.96 18.08
CA ALA A 488 -12.62 -7.69 17.96
C ALA A 488 -13.12 -7.70 16.51
N GLY A 489 -13.47 -8.86 15.96
CA GLY A 489 -14.08 -9.01 14.63
C GLY A 489 -15.57 -9.39 14.67
N HIS A 490 -16.28 -9.27 13.55
CA HIS A 490 -17.72 -9.55 13.39
C HIS A 490 -18.15 -10.99 13.72
N GLY A 491 -17.20 -11.93 13.76
CA GLY A 491 -17.49 -13.33 14.00
C GLY A 491 -16.23 -14.19 13.98
N PRO A 492 -16.38 -15.51 14.17
CA PRO A 492 -15.27 -16.45 14.06
C PRO A 492 -14.62 -16.35 12.68
N SER A 493 -13.31 -16.54 12.59
CA SER A 493 -12.58 -16.57 11.31
C SER A 493 -11.61 -17.74 11.30
N GLY A 494 -11.27 -18.22 10.10
CA GLY A 494 -10.13 -19.12 9.90
C GLY A 494 -10.47 -20.59 9.77
N SER A 495 -11.73 -20.96 10.00
CA SER A 495 -12.21 -22.33 9.79
C SER A 495 -13.64 -22.33 9.23
N GLY A 496 -13.96 -23.35 8.44
CA GLY A 496 -15.27 -23.47 7.79
C GLY A 496 -15.46 -22.40 6.72
N ASN A 497 -16.58 -21.69 6.79
CA ASN A 497 -17.05 -20.74 5.77
C ASN A 497 -17.05 -19.30 6.28
N ARG A 498 -16.14 -18.94 7.19
CA ARG A 498 -15.99 -17.59 7.73
C ARG A 498 -14.53 -17.17 7.63
N HIS A 499 -14.27 -16.12 6.87
CA HIS A 499 -12.92 -15.69 6.56
C HIS A 499 -12.81 -14.17 6.66
N THR A 500 -11.78 -13.70 7.34
CA THR A 500 -11.45 -12.28 7.44
C THR A 500 -10.15 -11.96 6.71
N PHE A 501 -10.12 -10.82 6.03
CA PHE A 501 -8.95 -10.25 5.38
C PHE A 501 -8.69 -8.83 5.88
N GLY A 502 -7.46 -8.35 5.70
CA GLY A 502 -7.07 -7.00 6.10
C GLY A 502 -6.73 -6.12 4.91
N GLY A 503 -7.14 -4.85 5.01
CA GLY A 503 -6.81 -3.81 4.04
C GLY A 503 -7.48 -3.99 2.68
N LEU A 504 -7.43 -2.95 1.86
CA LEU A 504 -7.91 -2.97 0.47
C LEU A 504 -6.72 -2.84 -0.47
N SER A 505 -5.85 -3.84 -0.41
CA SER A 505 -4.74 -3.95 -1.34
C SER A 505 -5.13 -4.67 -2.62
N ASP A 506 -4.30 -4.50 -3.61
CA ASP A 506 -4.28 -5.18 -4.90
C ASP A 506 -4.42 -6.71 -4.75
N ALA A 507 -3.73 -7.30 -3.76
CA ALA A 507 -3.82 -8.74 -3.47
C ALA A 507 -5.20 -9.19 -2.95
N ALA A 508 -5.98 -8.28 -2.34
CA ALA A 508 -7.26 -8.59 -1.70
C ALA A 508 -8.27 -9.21 -2.69
N PHE A 509 -8.28 -8.76 -3.94
CA PHE A 509 -9.20 -9.27 -4.97
C PHE A 509 -8.99 -10.76 -5.30
N ARG A 510 -7.80 -11.31 -5.05
CA ARG A 510 -7.47 -12.71 -5.37
C ARG A 510 -7.83 -13.70 -4.28
N MET A 511 -8.22 -13.23 -3.09
CA MET A 511 -8.38 -14.09 -1.93
C MET A 511 -9.62 -15.00 -2.00
N VAL A 512 -10.74 -14.52 -2.55
CA VAL A 512 -11.98 -15.29 -2.62
C VAL A 512 -11.84 -16.56 -3.48
N PRO A 513 -11.41 -16.48 -4.76
CA PRO A 513 -11.28 -17.68 -5.59
C PRO A 513 -10.27 -18.69 -5.04
N LEU A 514 -9.21 -18.23 -4.35
CA LEU A 514 -8.22 -19.13 -3.77
C LEU A 514 -8.82 -20.00 -2.67
N ILE A 515 -9.65 -19.42 -1.80
CA ILE A 515 -10.35 -20.16 -0.73
C ILE A 515 -11.42 -21.08 -1.30
N GLU A 516 -12.21 -20.59 -2.27
CA GLU A 516 -13.29 -21.38 -2.87
C GLU A 516 -12.77 -22.58 -3.67
N ALA A 517 -11.55 -22.50 -4.20
CA ALA A 517 -10.86 -23.63 -4.82
C ALA A 517 -10.38 -24.71 -3.82
N ALA A 518 -10.78 -24.61 -2.54
CA ALA A 518 -10.35 -25.45 -1.42
C ALA A 518 -8.82 -25.54 -1.28
N ARG A 519 -8.11 -24.49 -1.72
CA ARG A 519 -6.69 -24.34 -1.43
C ARG A 519 -6.59 -23.66 -0.09
N ASP A 520 -5.88 -24.29 0.86
CA ASP A 520 -5.56 -23.64 2.12
C ASP A 520 -4.90 -22.30 1.83
N THR A 521 -5.53 -21.21 2.28
CA THR A 521 -4.89 -19.89 2.19
C THR A 521 -3.91 -19.77 3.32
N ARG A 522 -2.66 -20.08 3.00
CA ARG A 522 -1.50 -19.76 3.83
C ARG A 522 -1.30 -18.25 3.86
N TRP A 523 -0.45 -17.80 4.78
CA TRP A 523 -0.04 -16.40 4.78
C TRP A 523 0.60 -16.03 3.43
N PRO A 524 0.43 -14.79 2.92
CA PRO A 524 0.91 -14.38 1.60
C PRO A 524 2.41 -14.57 1.30
N TRP A 525 3.23 -14.87 2.32
CA TRP A 525 4.68 -15.10 2.19
C TRP A 525 5.09 -16.56 2.36
N GLN A 526 4.14 -17.49 2.54
CA GLN A 526 4.41 -18.92 2.74
C GLN A 526 4.23 -19.73 1.44
N HIS A 527 4.52 -19.09 0.30
CA HIS A 527 4.43 -19.68 -1.04
C HIS A 527 5.63 -20.57 -1.38
#